data_AF-A0A5R8WL69-F1
#
_entry.id   AF-A0A5R8WL69-F1
#
_cell.length_a   1.000
_cell.length_b   1.000
_cell.length_c   1.000
_cell.angle_alpha   90.00
_cell.angle_beta   90.00
_cell.angle_gamma   90.00
#
_symmetry.space_group_name_H-M   'P 1'
#
loop_
_entity.id
_entity.type
_entity.pdbx_description
1 polymer ?
#
loop_
_entity_poly.entity_id
_entity_poly.type
_entity_poly.pdbx_seq_one_letter_code
_entity_poly.pdbx_strand_id
1 'polypeptide(L)'
;MKIHRLASLLMFLLAALLVVLPFAVAFAQKPVKTDVLPYFDRIPAPPTAFGPTLKRPAAFAELDKQLTQLAAGIGAGRTAEQTRDEQAQLNMGRQAQAAGVDKMSDQQKMPYMQQHGAGTPGYNAQAVQLAQQMQDPAFQARFAKMSDSEKAQFMQAQMAPAGSTQQRMVADPSFQAAQADFMQQMKNPVFRAAWEKKSEAEQDAYMQQLMRKHGLDEARMQAIGGNQRPTKLAPLVATPALEANSKMMEAFNAEMSGNAFTRVQRQLQTELETVKREEQAQPAADAREGQCAGQRKNYDQFRQFTKRRLDLYTKYLPQLGTAWTTQKTLVKNRVMPFQTELARIHYGDDIQRPEEKNFLSALAGGQQLMVGQVQQLASYSSAVYDLNQEYVDLKTAYDRPFKCEEAVCFPAYARVALPEGREVHISKVRPGDVVLGYDALTGKAVPTRVVRLDIHDEQKYPLVQLTIGAPLVYAGLETAPGRPYKPATELTVTPNHPVVTAEGQQLRADELRPSDNVLQLGSAAAVETTHLTDRQDAGTAPIVYNLRTETGNYFVGGVLVGSK
;
A
#
# COMPACT_ATOMS: atom_id res chain seq x y z
N MET A 1 -21.77 -34.37 49.28
CA MET A 1 -22.42 -34.64 47.98
C MET A 1 -21.96 -33.76 46.80
N LYS A 2 -21.39 -32.55 46.99
CA LYS A 2 -20.97 -31.67 45.89
C LYS A 2 -19.63 -32.04 45.22
N ILE A 3 -18.70 -32.67 45.95
CA ILE A 3 -17.36 -33.04 45.44
C ILE A 3 -17.42 -34.18 44.42
N HIS A 4 -18.36 -35.13 44.59
CA HIS A 4 -18.50 -36.26 43.67
C HIS A 4 -19.03 -35.86 42.29
N ARG A 5 -19.94 -34.88 42.22
CA ARG A 5 -20.46 -34.36 40.94
C ARG A 5 -19.40 -33.61 40.14
N LEU A 6 -18.47 -32.93 40.82
CA LEU A 6 -17.36 -32.24 40.16
C LEU A 6 -16.34 -33.22 39.58
N ALA A 7 -16.01 -34.28 40.33
CA ALA A 7 -15.11 -35.34 39.87
C ALA A 7 -15.68 -36.12 38.66
N SER A 8 -16.97 -36.43 38.68
CA SER A 8 -17.64 -37.08 37.53
C SER A 8 -17.69 -36.19 36.29
N LEU A 9 -17.92 -34.87 36.44
CA LEU A 9 -17.91 -33.94 35.32
C LEU A 9 -16.50 -33.79 34.70
N LEU A 10 -15.46 -33.74 35.55
CA LEU A 10 -14.08 -33.64 35.10
C LEU A 10 -13.62 -34.92 34.37
N MET A 11 -13.98 -36.09 34.89
CA MET A 11 -13.72 -37.39 34.25
C MET A 11 -14.48 -37.53 32.91
N PHE A 12 -15.70 -36.99 32.82
CA PHE A 12 -16.46 -36.99 31.56
C PHE A 12 -15.85 -36.04 30.52
N LEU A 13 -15.36 -34.86 30.94
CA LEU A 13 -14.63 -33.94 30.07
C LEU A 13 -13.27 -34.51 29.62
N LEU A 14 -12.55 -35.22 30.49
CA LEU A 14 -11.30 -35.90 30.14
C LEU A 14 -11.55 -37.08 29.18
N ALA A 15 -12.61 -37.87 29.41
CA ALA A 15 -13.01 -38.94 28.50
C ALA A 15 -13.48 -38.38 27.15
N ALA A 16 -14.24 -37.27 27.14
CA ALA A 16 -14.65 -36.59 25.91
C ALA A 16 -13.43 -36.02 25.16
N LEU A 17 -12.44 -35.44 25.85
CA LEU A 17 -11.18 -35.02 25.23
C LEU A 17 -10.41 -36.22 24.65
N LEU A 18 -10.31 -37.34 25.38
CA LEU A 18 -9.60 -38.54 24.94
C LEU A 18 -10.29 -39.27 23.77
N VAL A 19 -11.61 -39.13 23.63
CA VAL A 19 -12.35 -39.67 22.48
C VAL A 19 -12.30 -38.73 21.29
N VAL A 20 -12.31 -37.41 21.46
CA VAL A 20 -12.27 -36.46 20.33
C VAL A 20 -10.86 -36.26 19.77
N LEU A 21 -9.82 -36.38 20.60
CA LEU A 21 -8.42 -36.20 20.18
C LEU A 21 -7.93 -37.18 19.08
N PRO A 22 -8.22 -38.49 19.11
CA PRO A 22 -7.76 -39.40 18.04
C PRO A 22 -8.54 -39.24 16.72
N PHE A 23 -9.79 -38.77 16.74
CA PHE A 23 -10.54 -38.52 15.49
C PHE A 23 -10.11 -37.21 14.79
N ALA A 24 -9.52 -36.25 15.52
CA ALA A 24 -8.96 -35.05 14.91
C ALA A 24 -7.61 -35.29 14.20
N VAL A 25 -6.91 -36.39 14.50
CA VAL A 25 -5.57 -36.69 13.96
C VAL A 25 -5.63 -37.50 12.65
N ALA A 26 -6.79 -38.05 12.27
CA ALA A 26 -6.94 -38.89 11.08
C ALA A 26 -7.49 -38.16 9.84
N PHE A 27 -7.84 -36.87 9.93
CA PHE A 27 -8.06 -36.05 8.74
C PHE A 27 -6.71 -35.57 8.22
N ALA A 28 -6.03 -36.44 7.46
CA ALA A 28 -4.94 -36.02 6.60
C ALA A 28 -5.44 -34.78 5.82
N GLN A 29 -4.90 -33.61 6.15
CA GLN A 29 -5.29 -32.34 5.55
C GLN A 29 -5.09 -32.47 4.05
N LYS A 30 -6.19 -32.68 3.31
CA LYS A 30 -6.15 -32.75 1.86
C LYS A 30 -5.79 -31.34 1.38
N PRO A 31 -4.62 -31.11 0.75
CA PRO A 31 -4.32 -29.81 0.20
C PRO A 31 -5.47 -29.40 -0.73
N VAL A 32 -5.97 -28.18 -0.53
CA VAL A 32 -7.16 -27.72 -1.25
C VAL A 32 -6.78 -27.51 -2.71
N LYS A 33 -7.09 -28.51 -3.54
CA LYS A 33 -6.99 -28.42 -4.98
C LYS A 33 -8.09 -27.49 -5.50
N THR A 34 -7.78 -26.20 -5.54
CA THR A 34 -8.68 -25.20 -6.10
C THR A 34 -8.23 -24.86 -7.50
N ASP A 35 -9.19 -24.77 -8.42
CA ASP A 35 -8.96 -24.18 -9.72
C ASP A 35 -8.82 -22.66 -9.58
N VAL A 36 -7.62 -22.15 -9.87
CA VAL A 36 -7.32 -20.71 -9.76
C VAL A 36 -7.77 -19.96 -11.03
N LEU A 37 -7.96 -20.64 -12.17
CA LEU A 37 -8.29 -20.00 -13.45
C LEU A 37 -9.58 -19.15 -13.42
N PRO A 38 -10.68 -19.58 -12.78
CA PRO A 38 -11.90 -18.77 -12.69
C PRO A 38 -11.70 -17.42 -11.98
N TYR A 39 -10.71 -17.30 -11.10
CA TYR A 39 -10.47 -16.04 -10.38
C TYR A 39 -9.88 -14.96 -11.28
N PHE A 40 -9.14 -15.32 -12.34
CA PHE A 40 -8.67 -14.34 -13.33
C PHE A 40 -9.83 -13.62 -14.02
N ASP A 41 -10.92 -14.33 -14.28
CA ASP A 41 -12.09 -13.79 -14.96
C ASP A 41 -13.01 -12.99 -14.02
N ARG A 42 -12.86 -13.17 -12.70
CA ARG A 42 -13.55 -12.38 -11.67
C ARG A 42 -12.91 -11.04 -11.37
N ILE A 43 -11.68 -10.80 -11.80
CA ILE A 43 -11.02 -9.50 -11.59
C ILE A 43 -11.78 -8.44 -12.41
N PRO A 44 -12.37 -7.42 -11.78
CA PRO A 44 -12.98 -6.32 -12.51
C PRO A 44 -11.95 -5.66 -13.43
N ALA A 45 -12.31 -5.46 -14.69
CA ALA A 45 -11.44 -4.75 -15.63
C ALA A 45 -11.27 -3.28 -15.19
N PRO A 46 -10.10 -2.67 -15.44
CA PRO A 46 -9.94 -1.24 -15.22
C PRO A 46 -10.90 -0.46 -16.13
N PRO A 47 -11.34 0.73 -15.72
CA PRO A 47 -12.21 1.56 -16.55
C PRO A 47 -11.52 1.94 -17.87
N THR A 48 -12.31 2.04 -18.94
CA THR A 48 -11.83 2.50 -20.26
C THR A 48 -11.83 4.03 -20.40
N ALA A 49 -12.57 4.73 -19.52
CA ALA A 49 -12.63 6.18 -19.44
C ALA A 49 -12.82 6.60 -17.97
N PHE A 50 -12.27 7.75 -17.60
CA PHE A 50 -12.52 8.35 -16.29
C PHE A 50 -13.84 9.14 -16.30
N GLY A 51 -14.49 9.19 -15.13
CA GLY A 51 -15.75 9.90 -14.97
C GLY A 51 -16.30 9.87 -13.54
N PRO A 52 -17.18 10.83 -13.19
CA PRO A 52 -17.73 10.97 -11.84
C PRO A 52 -18.72 9.86 -11.45
N THR A 53 -19.28 9.14 -12.43
CA THR A 53 -20.18 8.01 -12.20
C THR A 53 -19.43 6.71 -11.92
N LEU A 54 -18.14 6.65 -12.22
CA LEU A 54 -17.34 5.46 -12.05
C LEU A 54 -17.00 5.29 -10.56
N LYS A 55 -17.46 4.16 -9.99
CA LYS A 55 -17.14 3.76 -8.62
C LYS A 55 -16.33 2.47 -8.64
N ARG A 56 -15.47 2.30 -7.63
CA ARG A 56 -14.76 1.03 -7.41
C ARG A 56 -15.78 -0.10 -7.20
N PRO A 57 -15.75 -1.17 -8.00
CA PRO A 57 -16.64 -2.31 -7.84
C PRO A 57 -16.48 -2.99 -6.48
N ALA A 58 -17.60 -3.31 -5.81
CA ALA A 58 -17.61 -4.08 -4.57
C ALA A 58 -16.98 -5.48 -4.74
N ALA A 59 -16.95 -6.00 -5.97
CA ALA A 59 -16.34 -7.27 -6.33
C ALA A 59 -14.85 -7.37 -5.97
N PHE A 60 -14.12 -6.24 -5.84
CA PHE A 60 -12.72 -6.28 -5.38
C PHE A 60 -12.60 -6.78 -3.95
N ALA A 61 -13.44 -6.29 -3.03
CA ALA A 61 -13.39 -6.69 -1.62
C ALA A 61 -13.77 -8.17 -1.44
N GLU A 62 -14.77 -8.62 -2.19
CA GLU A 62 -15.16 -10.03 -2.18
C GLU A 62 -14.08 -10.93 -2.79
N LEU A 63 -13.47 -10.52 -3.91
CA LEU A 63 -12.37 -11.26 -4.52
C LEU A 63 -11.16 -11.35 -3.59
N ASP A 64 -10.77 -10.25 -2.94
CA ASP A 64 -9.65 -10.22 -2.00
C ASP A 64 -9.86 -11.17 -0.80
N LYS A 65 -11.09 -11.17 -0.25
CA LYS A 65 -11.49 -12.11 0.78
C LYS A 65 -11.38 -13.56 0.31
N GLN A 66 -11.89 -13.86 -0.89
CA GLN A 66 -11.82 -15.22 -1.46
C GLN A 66 -10.37 -15.66 -1.71
N LEU A 67 -9.52 -14.78 -2.24
CA LEU A 67 -8.10 -15.09 -2.50
C LEU A 67 -7.32 -15.27 -1.19
N THR A 68 -7.61 -14.48 -0.16
CA THR A 68 -7.02 -14.63 1.17
C THR A 68 -7.43 -15.96 1.82
N GLN A 69 -8.71 -16.32 1.76
CA GLN A 69 -9.20 -17.61 2.24
C GLN A 69 -8.59 -18.78 1.47
N LEU A 70 -8.46 -18.64 0.15
CA LEU A 70 -7.83 -19.64 -0.70
C LEU A 70 -6.34 -19.80 -0.37
N ALA A 71 -5.60 -18.70 -0.26
CA ALA A 71 -4.19 -18.72 0.14
C ALA A 71 -4.00 -19.39 1.51
N ALA A 72 -4.86 -19.07 2.47
CA ALA A 72 -4.87 -19.71 3.79
C ALA A 72 -5.19 -21.21 3.69
N GLY A 73 -6.15 -21.60 2.85
CA GLY A 73 -6.50 -23.02 2.63
C GLY A 73 -5.37 -23.82 1.97
N ILE A 74 -4.67 -23.24 1.00
CA ILE A 74 -3.48 -23.85 0.38
C ILE A 74 -2.35 -23.98 1.43
N GLY A 75 -2.13 -22.93 2.23
CA GLY A 75 -1.11 -22.94 3.30
C GLY A 75 -1.43 -23.91 4.44
N ALA A 76 -2.70 -24.09 4.79
CA ALA A 76 -3.17 -25.02 5.81
C ALA A 76 -3.14 -26.49 5.36
N GLY A 77 -2.97 -26.75 4.06
CA GLY A 77 -2.73 -28.08 3.51
C GLY A 77 -1.29 -28.60 3.69
N ARG A 78 -0.40 -27.81 4.32
CA ARG A 78 0.94 -28.24 4.71
C ARG A 78 0.83 -29.25 5.85
N THR A 79 1.58 -30.34 5.78
CA THR A 79 1.61 -31.30 6.90
C THR A 79 2.10 -30.58 8.17
N ALA A 80 1.71 -31.06 9.35
CA ALA A 80 2.22 -30.53 10.62
C ALA A 80 3.75 -30.53 10.69
N GLU A 81 4.42 -31.39 9.94
CA GLU A 81 5.87 -31.39 9.73
C GLU A 81 6.33 -30.23 8.84
N GLN A 82 5.71 -30.02 7.68
CA GLN A 82 6.03 -28.88 6.80
C GLN A 82 5.76 -27.52 7.46
N THR A 83 4.66 -27.38 8.21
CA THR A 83 4.39 -26.16 8.98
C THR A 83 5.44 -25.97 10.08
N ARG A 84 5.87 -27.03 10.75
CA ARG A 84 6.97 -26.94 11.74
C ARG A 84 8.28 -26.52 11.10
N ASP A 85 8.61 -27.07 9.93
CA ASP A 85 9.82 -26.79 9.17
C ASP A 85 9.89 -25.35 8.68
N GLU A 86 8.79 -24.85 8.11
CA GLU A 86 8.68 -23.44 7.70
C GLU A 86 8.69 -22.49 8.89
N GLN A 87 7.95 -22.81 9.96
CA GLN A 87 7.97 -22.01 11.18
C GLN A 87 9.38 -22.01 11.80
N ALA A 88 10.11 -23.12 11.73
CA ALA A 88 11.50 -23.21 12.15
C ALA A 88 12.40 -22.33 11.29
N GLN A 89 12.22 -22.30 9.96
CA GLN A 89 12.96 -21.38 9.08
C GLN A 89 12.63 -19.91 9.34
N LEU A 90 11.35 -19.54 9.51
CA LEU A 90 10.94 -18.16 9.83
C LEU A 90 11.45 -17.73 11.21
N ASN A 91 11.36 -18.62 12.20
CA ASN A 91 11.90 -18.37 13.54
C ASN A 91 13.42 -18.21 13.49
N MET A 92 14.13 -19.05 12.73
CA MET A 92 15.57 -18.91 12.51
C MET A 92 15.90 -17.59 11.83
N GLY A 93 15.16 -17.17 10.80
CA GLY A 93 15.37 -15.89 10.13
C GLY A 93 15.18 -14.70 11.07
N ARG A 94 14.14 -14.72 11.90
CA ARG A 94 13.91 -13.70 12.94
C ARG A 94 14.99 -13.72 14.02
N GLN A 95 15.42 -14.89 14.48
CA GLN A 95 16.51 -15.05 15.44
C GLN A 95 17.83 -14.54 14.85
N ALA A 96 18.12 -14.86 13.60
CA ALA A 96 19.31 -14.40 12.89
C ALA A 96 19.31 -12.88 12.71
N GLN A 97 18.16 -12.30 12.34
CA GLN A 97 18.02 -10.85 12.25
C GLN A 97 18.15 -10.17 13.63
N ALA A 98 17.55 -10.74 14.68
CA ALA A 98 17.66 -10.24 16.05
C ALA A 98 19.08 -10.34 16.62
N ALA A 99 19.81 -11.39 16.26
CA ALA A 99 21.21 -11.58 16.61
C ALA A 99 22.16 -10.71 15.76
N GLY A 100 21.64 -9.97 14.77
CA GLY A 100 22.45 -9.16 13.87
C GLY A 100 23.40 -9.99 13.02
N VAL A 101 22.97 -11.18 12.58
CA VAL A 101 23.78 -12.08 11.73
C VAL A 101 24.22 -11.40 10.44
N ASP A 102 23.44 -10.45 9.93
CA ASP A 102 23.80 -9.58 8.81
C ASP A 102 25.06 -8.73 9.07
N LYS A 103 25.34 -8.42 10.35
CA LYS A 103 26.50 -7.63 10.81
C LYS A 103 27.65 -8.50 11.34
N MET A 104 27.45 -9.81 11.48
CA MET A 104 28.50 -10.73 11.92
C MET A 104 29.56 -10.92 10.84
N SER A 105 30.82 -11.06 11.26
CA SER A 105 31.89 -11.53 10.37
C SER A 105 31.67 -12.99 9.98
N ASP A 106 32.30 -13.46 8.90
CA ASP A 106 32.17 -14.86 8.48
C ASP A 106 32.68 -15.84 9.54
N GLN A 107 33.67 -15.42 10.35
CA GLN A 107 34.16 -16.18 11.51
C GLN A 107 33.12 -16.27 12.63
N GLN A 108 32.21 -15.30 12.76
CA GLN A 108 31.14 -15.29 13.77
C GLN A 108 29.87 -16.00 13.28
N LYS A 109 29.57 -15.92 11.97
CA LYS A 109 28.41 -16.60 11.36
C LYS A 109 28.50 -18.11 11.45
N MET A 110 29.70 -18.67 11.33
CA MET A 110 29.94 -20.11 11.37
C MET A 110 29.55 -20.78 12.70
N PRO A 111 30.07 -20.35 13.88
CA PRO A 111 29.64 -20.91 15.15
C PRO A 111 28.16 -20.64 15.43
N TYR A 112 27.62 -19.50 14.98
CA TYR A 112 26.18 -19.23 15.06
C TYR A 112 25.36 -20.25 14.27
N MET A 113 25.74 -20.55 13.03
CA MET A 113 25.09 -21.59 12.22
C MET A 113 25.30 -23.00 12.79
N GLN A 114 26.45 -23.31 13.39
CA GLN A 114 26.68 -24.59 14.07
C GLN A 114 25.78 -24.75 15.30
N GLN A 115 25.63 -23.69 16.09
CA GLN A 115 24.85 -23.70 17.33
C GLN A 115 23.34 -23.67 17.08
N HIS A 116 22.88 -22.94 16.06
CA HIS A 116 21.45 -22.67 15.81
C HIS A 116 20.90 -23.32 14.53
N GLY A 117 21.75 -23.86 13.67
CA GLY A 117 21.32 -24.54 12.44
C GLY A 117 20.95 -26.01 12.64
N ALA A 118 21.39 -26.65 13.73
CA ALA A 118 21.02 -28.02 14.03
C ALA A 118 19.50 -28.14 14.27
N GLY A 119 18.78 -28.66 13.26
CA GLY A 119 17.32 -28.77 13.27
C GLY A 119 16.59 -27.86 12.28
N THR A 120 17.31 -27.04 11.49
CA THR A 120 16.68 -26.31 10.39
C THR A 120 16.72 -27.13 9.09
N PRO A 121 15.61 -27.17 8.33
CA PRO A 121 15.59 -27.82 7.02
C PRO A 121 16.65 -27.22 6.10
N GLY A 122 17.54 -28.07 5.57
CA GLY A 122 18.67 -27.66 4.74
C GLY A 122 20.01 -27.49 5.48
N TYR A 123 20.04 -27.60 6.81
CA TYR A 123 21.30 -27.66 7.55
C TYR A 123 22.05 -28.96 7.22
N ASN A 124 23.25 -28.81 6.68
CA ASN A 124 24.18 -29.92 6.45
C ASN A 124 25.43 -29.71 7.31
N ALA A 125 25.57 -30.50 8.37
CA ALA A 125 26.72 -30.44 9.28
C ALA A 125 28.05 -30.63 8.54
N GLN A 126 28.09 -31.44 7.48
CA GLN A 126 29.28 -31.68 6.66
C GLN A 126 29.63 -30.43 5.83
N ALA A 127 28.63 -29.74 5.26
CA ALA A 127 28.85 -28.48 4.55
C ALA A 127 29.40 -27.38 5.48
N VAL A 128 28.91 -27.34 6.72
CA VAL A 128 29.40 -26.41 7.75
C VAL A 128 30.81 -26.79 8.22
N GLN A 129 31.12 -28.07 8.39
CA GLN A 129 32.48 -28.54 8.68
C GLN A 129 33.46 -28.23 7.55
N LEU A 130 33.03 -28.39 6.30
CA LEU A 130 33.81 -28.05 5.12
C LEU A 130 34.09 -26.55 5.05
N ALA A 131 33.07 -25.71 5.27
CA ALA A 131 33.24 -24.26 5.34
C ALA A 131 34.22 -23.86 6.47
N GLN A 132 34.24 -24.58 7.59
CA GLN A 132 35.22 -24.37 8.66
C GLN A 132 36.63 -24.81 8.24
N GLN A 133 36.79 -25.95 7.55
CA GLN A 133 38.08 -26.37 7.00
C GLN A 133 38.61 -25.38 5.97
N MET A 134 37.73 -24.79 5.15
CA MET A 134 38.11 -23.75 4.19
C MET A 134 38.64 -22.47 4.85
N GLN A 135 38.45 -22.26 6.16
CA GLN A 135 39.04 -21.13 6.90
C GLN A 135 40.43 -21.44 7.47
N ASP A 136 40.86 -22.71 7.49
CA ASP A 136 42.20 -23.10 7.94
C ASP A 136 43.26 -22.80 6.85
N PRO A 137 44.26 -21.94 7.11
CA PRO A 137 45.31 -21.61 6.14
C PRO A 137 46.08 -22.84 5.62
N ALA A 138 46.29 -23.86 6.46
CA ALA A 138 46.97 -25.09 6.05
C ALA A 138 46.11 -25.90 5.07
N PHE A 139 44.81 -25.98 5.34
CA PHE A 139 43.87 -26.60 4.43
C PHE A 139 43.74 -25.80 3.12
N GLN A 140 43.63 -24.47 3.18
CA GLN A 140 43.61 -23.62 1.98
C GLN A 140 44.86 -23.82 1.12
N ALA A 141 46.05 -23.86 1.73
CA ALA A 141 47.29 -24.11 1.02
C ALA A 141 47.32 -25.50 0.36
N ARG A 142 46.74 -26.51 1.02
CA ARG A 142 46.61 -27.87 0.43
C ARG A 142 45.58 -27.90 -0.68
N PHE A 143 44.41 -27.30 -0.47
CA PHE A 143 43.31 -27.24 -1.43
C PHE A 143 43.70 -26.42 -2.66
N ALA A 144 44.49 -25.36 -2.52
CA ALA A 144 45.01 -24.57 -3.63
C ALA A 144 45.99 -25.36 -4.51
N LYS A 145 46.76 -26.30 -3.93
CA LYS A 145 47.68 -27.18 -4.66
C LYS A 145 46.98 -28.33 -5.38
N MET A 146 45.71 -28.61 -5.08
CA MET A 146 44.90 -29.60 -5.79
C MET A 146 44.54 -29.09 -7.19
N SER A 147 44.63 -29.98 -8.17
CA SER A 147 44.03 -29.81 -9.49
C SER A 147 42.51 -29.64 -9.40
N ASP A 148 41.89 -29.07 -10.42
CA ASP A 148 40.43 -28.89 -10.43
C ASP A 148 39.67 -30.23 -10.31
N SER A 149 40.23 -31.31 -10.85
CA SER A 149 39.70 -32.67 -10.66
C SER A 149 39.77 -33.14 -9.22
N GLU A 150 40.91 -32.93 -8.54
CA GLU A 150 41.08 -33.30 -7.13
C GLU A 150 40.17 -32.46 -6.21
N LYS A 151 39.98 -31.17 -6.52
CA LYS A 151 39.02 -30.31 -5.80
C LYS A 151 37.60 -30.80 -5.97
N ALA A 152 37.18 -31.11 -7.20
CA ALA A 152 35.84 -31.62 -7.47
C ALA A 152 35.59 -32.95 -6.73
N GLN A 153 36.55 -33.87 -6.77
CA GLN A 153 36.50 -35.14 -6.05
C GLN A 153 36.42 -34.94 -4.53
N PHE A 154 37.25 -34.06 -3.98
CA PHE A 154 37.25 -33.74 -2.55
C PHE A 154 35.91 -33.16 -2.10
N MET A 155 35.37 -32.20 -2.86
CA MET A 155 34.06 -31.58 -2.57
C MET A 155 32.93 -32.61 -2.67
N GLN A 156 32.96 -33.47 -3.69
CA GLN A 156 31.95 -34.49 -3.90
C GLN A 156 31.98 -35.57 -2.80
N ALA A 157 33.17 -35.93 -2.31
CA ALA A 157 33.34 -36.86 -1.19
C ALA A 157 32.88 -36.28 0.15
N GLN A 158 33.10 -34.99 0.39
CA GLN A 158 32.66 -34.28 1.60
C GLN A 158 31.14 -34.07 1.67
N MET A 159 30.50 -33.81 0.52
CA MET A 159 29.07 -33.52 0.44
C MET A 159 28.19 -34.78 0.40
N ALA A 160 28.78 -35.95 0.14
CA ALA A 160 28.06 -37.22 0.16
C ALA A 160 27.74 -37.63 1.62
N PRO A 161 26.49 -37.98 1.95
CA PRO A 161 26.16 -38.47 3.28
C PRO A 161 26.97 -39.72 3.61
N ALA A 162 27.48 -39.80 4.84
CA ALA A 162 28.29 -40.95 5.28
C ALA A 162 27.51 -42.27 5.12
N GLY A 163 28.12 -43.28 4.49
CA GLY A 163 27.51 -44.58 4.19
C GLY A 163 26.55 -44.60 2.99
N SER A 164 26.28 -43.46 2.35
CA SER A 164 25.41 -43.41 1.18
C SER A 164 26.01 -44.14 -0.03
N THR A 165 25.14 -44.59 -0.92
CA THR A 165 25.55 -45.08 -2.25
C THR A 165 26.33 -44.03 -3.02
N GLN A 166 25.99 -42.74 -2.85
CA GLN A 166 26.74 -41.62 -3.42
C GLN A 166 28.20 -41.62 -2.94
N GLN A 167 28.44 -41.77 -1.64
CA GLN A 167 29.78 -41.79 -1.08
C GLN A 167 30.58 -43.00 -1.57
N ARG A 168 29.94 -44.17 -1.65
CA ARG A 168 30.56 -45.41 -2.15
C ARG A 168 30.91 -45.31 -3.64
N MET A 169 30.03 -44.71 -4.46
CA MET A 169 30.31 -44.43 -5.88
C MET A 169 31.48 -43.46 -6.01
N VAL A 170 31.47 -42.36 -5.26
CA VAL A 170 32.54 -41.35 -5.33
C VAL A 170 33.87 -41.89 -4.80
N ALA A 171 33.86 -42.88 -3.91
CA ALA A 171 35.07 -43.54 -3.41
C ALA A 171 35.56 -44.69 -4.31
N ASP A 172 34.77 -45.16 -5.29
CA ASP A 172 35.17 -46.25 -6.19
C ASP A 172 36.09 -45.72 -7.32
N PRO A 173 37.31 -46.25 -7.47
CA PRO A 173 38.26 -45.77 -8.49
C PRO A 173 37.75 -45.90 -9.94
N SER A 174 36.94 -46.92 -10.24
CA SER A 174 36.38 -47.14 -11.57
C SER A 174 35.30 -46.12 -11.90
N PHE A 175 34.49 -45.72 -10.91
CA PHE A 175 33.54 -44.62 -11.06
C PHE A 175 34.23 -43.28 -11.24
N GLN A 176 35.28 -43.01 -10.46
CA GLN A 176 36.09 -41.80 -10.62
C GLN A 176 36.72 -41.72 -12.02
N ALA A 177 37.24 -42.84 -12.53
CA ALA A 177 37.83 -42.90 -13.87
C ALA A 177 36.79 -42.65 -14.98
N ALA A 178 35.60 -43.23 -14.86
CA ALA A 178 34.50 -42.99 -15.79
C ALA A 178 34.04 -41.52 -15.77
N GLN A 179 33.88 -40.93 -14.59
CA GLN A 179 33.50 -39.53 -14.43
C GLN A 179 34.58 -38.61 -15.02
N ALA A 180 35.86 -38.89 -14.78
CA ALA A 180 36.97 -38.11 -15.32
C ALA A 180 37.03 -38.18 -16.86
N ASP A 181 36.86 -39.37 -17.46
CA ASP A 181 36.80 -39.55 -18.92
C ASP A 181 35.61 -38.80 -19.53
N PHE A 182 34.43 -38.87 -18.90
CA PHE A 182 33.27 -38.09 -19.34
C PHE A 182 33.53 -36.58 -19.32
N MET A 183 34.04 -36.07 -18.21
CA MET A 183 34.36 -34.64 -18.06
C MET A 183 35.43 -34.21 -19.06
N GLN A 184 36.40 -35.07 -19.36
CA GLN A 184 37.40 -34.80 -20.39
C GLN A 184 36.78 -34.75 -21.79
N GLN A 185 35.80 -35.62 -22.10
CA GLN A 185 35.07 -35.56 -23.35
C GLN A 185 34.17 -34.32 -23.45
N MET A 186 33.53 -33.90 -22.35
CA MET A 186 32.72 -32.67 -22.31
C MET A 186 33.53 -31.39 -22.53
N LYS A 187 34.85 -31.40 -22.27
CA LYS A 187 35.75 -30.30 -22.65
C LYS A 187 35.91 -30.19 -24.17
N ASN A 188 35.71 -31.26 -24.92
CA ASN A 188 35.71 -31.21 -26.38
C ASN A 188 34.40 -30.55 -26.88
N PRO A 189 34.46 -29.41 -27.59
CA PRO A 189 33.27 -28.69 -28.04
C PRO A 189 32.42 -29.51 -29.03
N VAL A 190 33.05 -30.38 -29.83
CA VAL A 190 32.34 -31.25 -30.78
C VAL A 190 31.51 -32.29 -30.04
N PHE A 191 32.10 -32.92 -29.02
CA PHE A 191 31.38 -33.89 -28.20
C PHE A 191 30.23 -33.23 -27.44
N ARG A 192 30.43 -32.05 -26.85
CA ARG A 192 29.39 -31.31 -26.13
C ARG A 192 28.19 -30.96 -27.02
N ALA A 193 28.45 -30.42 -28.21
CA ALA A 193 27.39 -30.11 -29.17
C ALA A 193 26.65 -31.36 -29.67
N ALA A 194 27.34 -32.49 -29.77
CA ALA A 194 26.70 -33.78 -30.08
C ALA A 194 25.89 -34.31 -28.89
N TRP A 195 26.39 -34.15 -27.66
CA TRP A 195 25.74 -34.57 -26.42
C TRP A 195 24.39 -33.87 -26.20
N GLU A 196 24.33 -32.55 -26.42
CA GLU A 196 23.11 -31.75 -26.32
C GLU A 196 22.01 -32.16 -27.32
N LYS A 197 22.38 -32.81 -28.44
CA LYS A 197 21.45 -33.29 -29.46
C LYS A 197 20.99 -34.73 -29.25
N LYS A 198 21.63 -35.47 -28.34
CA LYS A 198 21.26 -36.86 -28.04
C LYS A 198 19.94 -36.91 -27.28
N SER A 199 19.10 -37.88 -27.64
CA SER A 199 17.95 -38.27 -26.82
C SER A 199 18.41 -38.86 -25.49
N GLU A 200 17.53 -38.88 -24.49
CA GLU A 200 17.78 -39.47 -23.18
C GLU A 200 18.29 -40.92 -23.29
N ALA A 201 17.68 -41.73 -24.16
CA ALA A 201 18.10 -43.11 -24.39
C ALA A 201 19.53 -43.24 -24.96
N GLU A 202 19.95 -42.30 -25.81
CA GLU A 202 21.31 -42.28 -26.37
C GLU A 202 22.35 -41.81 -25.35
N GLN A 203 21.98 -40.86 -24.49
CA GLN A 203 22.82 -40.42 -23.38
C GLN A 203 23.04 -41.56 -22.38
N ASP A 204 21.97 -42.27 -22.02
CA ASP A 204 22.02 -43.44 -21.13
C ASP A 204 22.90 -44.57 -21.70
N ALA A 205 22.70 -44.91 -22.98
CA ALA A 205 23.49 -45.94 -23.66
C ALA A 205 24.99 -45.59 -23.68
N TYR A 206 25.31 -44.32 -23.95
CA TYR A 206 26.69 -43.85 -23.91
C TYR A 206 27.27 -43.92 -22.49
N MET A 207 26.53 -43.48 -21.46
CA MET A 207 27.00 -43.55 -20.08
C MET A 207 27.22 -45.00 -19.65
N GLN A 208 26.33 -45.93 -20.01
CA GLN A 208 26.52 -47.35 -19.74
C GLN A 208 27.78 -47.90 -20.42
N GLN A 209 28.05 -47.53 -21.68
CA GLN A 209 29.26 -47.92 -22.39
C GLN A 209 30.51 -47.38 -21.69
N LEU A 210 30.48 -46.12 -21.25
CA LEU A 210 31.57 -45.47 -20.54
C LEU A 210 31.82 -46.16 -19.19
N MET A 211 30.78 -46.45 -18.42
CA MET A 211 30.89 -47.18 -17.16
C MET A 211 31.53 -48.56 -17.37
N ARG A 212 31.07 -49.33 -18.38
CA ARG A 212 31.67 -50.63 -18.73
C ARG A 212 33.14 -50.52 -19.12
N LYS A 213 33.52 -49.48 -19.88
CA LYS A 213 34.92 -49.22 -20.29
C LYS A 213 35.85 -49.09 -19.08
N HIS A 214 35.36 -48.54 -17.97
CA HIS A 214 36.14 -48.36 -16.74
C HIS A 214 35.94 -49.49 -15.71
N GLY A 215 35.32 -50.60 -16.11
CA GLY A 215 35.13 -51.77 -15.25
C GLY A 215 33.99 -51.64 -14.25
N LEU A 216 33.06 -50.70 -14.46
CA LEU A 216 31.77 -50.63 -13.78
C LEU A 216 30.74 -51.41 -14.59
N ASP A 217 30.80 -52.73 -14.48
CA ASP A 217 29.69 -53.56 -14.94
C ASP A 217 28.50 -53.49 -13.96
N GLU A 218 27.39 -54.09 -14.37
CA GLU A 218 26.15 -54.08 -13.57
C GLU A 218 26.37 -54.73 -12.19
N ALA A 219 27.22 -55.76 -12.11
CA ALA A 219 27.54 -56.44 -10.87
C ALA A 219 28.33 -55.54 -9.90
N ARG A 220 29.31 -54.78 -10.40
CA ARG A 220 30.07 -53.83 -9.59
C ARG A 220 29.24 -52.62 -9.19
N MET A 221 28.39 -52.12 -10.08
CA MET A 221 27.42 -51.06 -9.74
C MET A 221 26.43 -51.53 -8.66
N GLN A 222 25.99 -52.79 -8.70
CA GLN A 222 25.19 -53.40 -7.64
C GLN A 222 25.99 -53.58 -6.33
N ALA A 223 27.27 -53.97 -6.40
CA ALA A 223 28.12 -54.07 -5.22
C ALA A 223 28.34 -52.71 -4.54
N ILE A 224 28.56 -51.64 -5.33
CA ILE A 224 28.71 -50.27 -4.84
C ILE A 224 27.36 -49.73 -4.31
N GLY A 225 26.27 -50.06 -4.99
CA GLY A 225 24.90 -49.75 -4.57
C GLY A 225 24.49 -50.44 -3.26
N GLY A 226 25.14 -51.56 -2.91
CA GLY A 226 24.58 -52.56 -2.02
C GLY A 226 23.47 -53.35 -2.71
N ASN A 227 23.06 -54.49 -2.15
CA ASN A 227 22.01 -55.38 -2.68
C ASN A 227 20.60 -54.74 -2.85
N GLN A 228 20.49 -53.42 -2.76
CA GLN A 228 19.31 -52.69 -3.17
C GLN A 228 19.32 -52.63 -4.71
N ARG A 229 18.74 -53.66 -5.34
CA ARG A 229 18.28 -53.51 -6.73
C ARG A 229 17.41 -52.27 -6.77
N PRO A 230 17.73 -51.24 -7.57
CA PRO A 230 16.83 -50.11 -7.72
C PRO A 230 15.55 -50.70 -8.32
N THR A 231 14.50 -50.78 -7.50
CA THR A 231 13.17 -51.06 -7.98
C THR A 231 12.94 -50.07 -9.11
N LYS A 232 12.61 -50.53 -10.32
CA LYS A 232 12.23 -49.65 -11.42
C LYS A 232 10.93 -48.98 -11.01
N LEU A 233 11.04 -47.89 -10.25
CA LEU A 233 9.91 -47.16 -9.71
C LEU A 233 9.17 -46.59 -10.92
N ALA A 234 7.86 -46.77 -10.96
CA ALA A 234 7.03 -46.07 -11.92
C ALA A 234 7.31 -44.56 -11.81
N PRO A 235 7.28 -43.80 -12.93
CA PRO A 235 7.43 -42.36 -12.89
C PRO A 235 6.47 -41.74 -11.87
N LEU A 236 6.90 -40.65 -11.23
CA LEU A 236 6.11 -40.01 -10.17
C LEU A 236 4.84 -39.43 -10.78
N VAL A 237 3.69 -39.66 -10.16
CA VAL A 237 2.40 -39.16 -10.70
C VAL A 237 2.40 -37.63 -10.75
N ALA A 238 3.20 -37.01 -9.87
CA ALA A 238 3.39 -35.56 -9.82
C ALA A 238 4.41 -35.00 -10.83
N THR A 239 5.19 -35.82 -11.56
CA THR A 239 6.28 -35.34 -12.44
C THR A 239 5.81 -34.29 -13.45
N PRO A 240 4.72 -34.51 -14.24
CA PRO A 240 4.27 -33.51 -15.21
C PRO A 240 3.87 -32.18 -14.58
N ALA A 241 3.24 -32.22 -13.40
CA ALA A 241 2.86 -31.01 -12.65
C ALA A 241 4.08 -30.27 -12.09
N LEU A 242 5.11 -30.98 -11.63
CA LEU A 242 6.35 -30.37 -11.15
C LEU A 242 7.14 -29.71 -12.27
N GLU A 243 7.23 -30.34 -13.44
CA GLU A 243 7.84 -29.74 -14.62
C GLU A 243 7.09 -28.48 -15.07
N ALA A 244 5.75 -28.54 -15.11
CA ALA A 244 4.93 -27.39 -15.42
C ALA A 244 5.09 -26.26 -14.38
N ASN A 245 5.22 -26.60 -13.09
CA ASN A 245 5.51 -25.65 -12.03
C ASN A 245 6.88 -24.98 -12.21
N SER A 246 7.93 -25.74 -12.52
CA SER A 246 9.28 -25.19 -12.78
C SER A 246 9.25 -24.19 -13.93
N LYS A 247 8.63 -24.56 -15.07
CA LYS A 247 8.47 -23.69 -16.23
C LYS A 247 7.69 -22.41 -15.90
N MET A 248 6.63 -22.53 -15.10
CA MET A 248 5.85 -21.39 -14.62
C MET A 248 6.72 -20.46 -13.75
N MET A 249 7.47 -21.00 -12.78
CA MET A 249 8.37 -20.23 -11.92
C MET A 249 9.48 -19.54 -12.71
N GLU A 250 10.12 -20.23 -13.65
CA GLU A 250 11.12 -19.65 -14.55
C GLU A 250 10.53 -18.50 -15.37
N ALA A 251 9.33 -18.69 -15.93
CA ALA A 251 8.64 -17.65 -16.70
C ALA A 251 8.33 -16.41 -15.84
N PHE A 252 7.92 -16.58 -14.59
CA PHE A 252 7.67 -15.45 -13.68
C PHE A 252 8.95 -14.76 -13.22
N ASN A 253 10.00 -15.52 -12.92
CA ASN A 253 11.30 -14.97 -12.55
C ASN A 253 11.90 -14.11 -13.67
N ALA A 254 11.73 -14.52 -14.93
CA ALA A 254 12.17 -13.76 -16.09
C ALA A 254 11.45 -12.39 -16.24
N GLU A 255 10.28 -12.20 -15.64
CA GLU A 255 9.46 -11.00 -15.81
C GLU A 255 9.51 -10.00 -14.64
N MET A 256 10.13 -10.38 -13.52
CA MET A 256 10.18 -9.53 -12.31
C MET A 256 10.80 -8.14 -12.52
N SER A 257 11.56 -7.92 -13.59
CA SER A 257 12.25 -6.65 -13.87
C SER A 257 11.46 -5.66 -14.74
N GLY A 258 10.26 -5.99 -15.24
CA GLY A 258 9.52 -5.02 -16.06
C GLY A 258 8.26 -5.54 -16.72
N ASN A 259 7.19 -5.76 -15.95
CA ASN A 259 5.88 -5.88 -16.58
C ASN A 259 5.44 -4.53 -17.19
N ALA A 260 4.64 -4.60 -18.25
CA ALA A 260 4.24 -3.41 -19.00
C ALA A 260 3.44 -2.41 -18.15
N PHE A 261 2.62 -2.91 -17.23
CA PHE A 261 1.77 -2.09 -16.38
C PHE A 261 2.61 -1.19 -15.46
N THR A 262 3.57 -1.76 -14.73
CA THR A 262 4.48 -1.03 -13.85
C THR A 262 5.32 -0.01 -14.61
N ARG A 263 5.72 -0.29 -15.87
CA ARG A 263 6.41 0.70 -16.70
C ARG A 263 5.53 1.91 -17.01
N VAL A 264 4.31 1.68 -17.49
CA VAL A 264 3.35 2.74 -17.82
C VAL A 264 3.00 3.55 -16.57
N GLN A 265 2.76 2.89 -15.44
CA GLN A 265 2.50 3.55 -14.16
C GLN A 265 3.68 4.42 -13.70
N ARG A 266 4.92 3.94 -13.81
CA ARG A 266 6.12 4.70 -13.46
C ARG A 266 6.33 5.91 -14.37
N GLN A 267 6.01 5.78 -15.66
CA GLN A 267 6.05 6.90 -16.60
C GLN A 267 5.04 7.98 -16.22
N LEU A 268 3.79 7.59 -15.94
CA LEU A 268 2.76 8.53 -15.45
C LEU A 268 3.22 9.25 -14.17
N GLN A 269 3.74 8.51 -13.19
CA GLN A 269 4.25 9.10 -11.93
C GLN A 269 5.40 10.08 -12.18
N THR A 270 6.35 9.73 -13.05
CA THR A 270 7.47 10.61 -13.42
C THR A 270 6.98 11.91 -14.07
N GLU A 271 6.02 11.82 -15.00
CA GLU A 271 5.46 13.00 -15.66
C GLU A 271 4.64 13.87 -14.66
N LEU A 272 3.84 13.25 -13.78
CA LEU A 272 3.12 13.97 -12.72
C LEU A 272 4.05 14.71 -11.75
N GLU A 273 5.11 14.06 -11.28
CA GLU A 273 6.11 14.70 -10.41
C GLU A 273 6.89 15.81 -11.14
N THR A 274 7.03 15.73 -12.46
CA THR A 274 7.61 16.81 -13.25
C THR A 274 6.67 18.02 -13.31
N VAL A 275 5.38 17.82 -13.57
CA VAL A 275 4.37 18.90 -13.53
C VAL A 275 4.34 19.57 -12.15
N LYS A 276 4.39 18.78 -11.07
CA LYS A 276 4.41 19.29 -9.69
C LYS A 276 5.66 20.10 -9.38
N ARG A 277 6.84 19.67 -9.83
CA ARG A 277 8.09 20.45 -9.66
C ARG A 277 8.05 21.76 -10.43
N GLU A 278 7.49 21.77 -11.62
CA GLU A 278 7.30 22.99 -12.40
C GLU A 278 6.29 23.96 -11.76
N GLU A 279 5.21 23.43 -11.18
CA GLU A 279 4.25 24.22 -10.39
C GLU A 279 4.93 24.88 -9.19
N GLN A 280 5.73 24.12 -8.44
CA GLN A 280 6.50 24.64 -7.30
C GLN A 280 7.57 25.66 -7.71
N ALA A 281 8.15 25.53 -8.90
CA ALA A 281 9.16 26.44 -9.42
C ALA A 281 8.59 27.78 -9.93
N GLN A 282 7.28 27.85 -10.17
CA GLN A 282 6.60 29.07 -10.59
C GLN A 282 5.81 29.65 -9.41
N PRO A 283 6.41 30.55 -8.60
CA PRO A 283 5.69 31.15 -7.48
C PRO A 283 4.43 31.85 -7.99
N ALA A 284 3.32 31.66 -7.29
CA ALA A 284 2.12 32.44 -7.52
C ALA A 284 2.47 33.93 -7.38
N ALA A 285 1.83 34.79 -8.19
CA ALA A 285 1.94 36.22 -7.98
C ALA A 285 1.42 36.56 -6.58
N ASP A 286 2.07 37.50 -5.90
CA ASP A 286 1.49 38.09 -4.69
C ASP A 286 0.19 38.81 -5.12
N ALA A 287 -0.94 38.18 -4.85
CA ALA A 287 -2.25 38.66 -5.21
C ALA A 287 -3.09 38.69 -3.95
N ARG A 288 -3.29 39.89 -3.42
CA ARG A 288 -4.12 40.11 -2.24
C ARG A 288 -5.60 39.97 -2.59
N GLU A 289 -6.43 39.85 -1.57
CA GLU A 289 -7.88 40.01 -1.71
C GLU A 289 -8.19 41.36 -2.38
N GLY A 290 -9.26 41.44 -3.16
CA GLY A 290 -9.58 42.60 -4.00
C GLY A 290 -8.69 42.82 -5.23
N GLN A 291 -7.48 42.25 -5.32
CA GLN A 291 -6.60 42.38 -6.49
C GLN A 291 -6.96 41.38 -7.60
N CYS A 292 -8.12 41.56 -8.22
CA CYS A 292 -8.69 40.60 -9.17
C CYS A 292 -7.76 40.21 -10.33
N ALA A 293 -6.94 41.14 -10.84
CA ALA A 293 -5.99 40.83 -11.91
C ALA A 293 -4.90 39.84 -11.46
N GLY A 294 -4.35 40.04 -10.25
CA GLY A 294 -3.37 39.13 -9.66
C GLY A 294 -3.98 37.76 -9.35
N GLN A 295 -5.17 37.76 -8.72
CA GLN A 295 -5.88 36.51 -8.41
C GLN A 295 -6.24 35.74 -9.68
N ARG A 296 -6.65 36.44 -10.74
CA ARG A 296 -6.93 35.83 -12.04
C ARG A 296 -5.69 35.19 -12.63
N LYS A 297 -4.53 35.85 -12.55
CA LYS A 297 -3.25 35.29 -13.00
C LYS A 297 -2.90 34.01 -12.24
N ASN A 298 -3.05 34.01 -10.91
CA ASN A 298 -2.82 32.82 -10.07
C ASN A 298 -3.79 31.68 -10.40
N TYR A 299 -5.08 32.00 -10.58
CA TYR A 299 -6.09 31.04 -10.99
C TYR A 299 -5.77 30.43 -12.36
N ASP A 300 -5.43 31.25 -13.35
CA ASP A 300 -5.12 30.76 -14.70
C ASP A 300 -3.84 29.90 -14.69
N GLN A 301 -2.83 30.27 -13.91
CA GLN A 301 -1.63 29.46 -13.70
C GLN A 301 -1.95 28.09 -13.07
N PHE A 302 -2.66 28.06 -11.93
CA PHE A 302 -3.08 26.82 -11.28
C PHE A 302 -3.96 25.95 -12.21
N ARG A 303 -4.85 26.60 -12.96
CA ARG A 303 -5.71 25.94 -13.94
C ARG A 303 -4.91 25.30 -15.08
N GLN A 304 -3.81 25.91 -15.53
CA GLN A 304 -2.91 25.32 -16.52
C GLN A 304 -2.23 24.05 -15.99
N PHE A 305 -1.71 24.06 -14.76
CA PHE A 305 -1.12 22.86 -14.14
C PHE A 305 -2.14 21.75 -13.92
N THR A 306 -3.33 22.12 -13.45
CA THR A 306 -4.46 21.18 -13.31
C THR A 306 -4.84 20.55 -14.65
N LYS A 307 -4.93 21.37 -15.71
CA LYS A 307 -5.18 20.87 -17.08
C LYS A 307 -4.12 19.86 -17.51
N ARG A 308 -2.83 20.18 -17.30
CA ARG A 308 -1.73 19.27 -17.69
C ARG A 308 -1.83 17.93 -16.96
N ARG A 309 -2.16 17.92 -15.67
CA ARG A 309 -2.42 16.67 -14.92
C ARG A 309 -3.60 15.88 -15.50
N LEU A 310 -4.71 16.55 -15.84
CA LEU A 310 -5.85 15.91 -16.50
C LEU A 310 -5.50 15.34 -17.88
N ASP A 311 -4.68 16.05 -18.65
CA ASP A 311 -4.18 15.59 -19.96
C ASP A 311 -3.31 14.33 -19.79
N LEU A 312 -2.44 14.27 -18.76
CA LEU A 312 -1.65 13.08 -18.43
C LEU A 312 -2.54 11.88 -18.09
N TYR A 313 -3.55 12.08 -17.24
CA TYR A 313 -4.50 11.02 -16.91
C TYR A 313 -5.21 10.48 -18.16
N THR A 314 -5.63 11.37 -19.05
CA THR A 314 -6.28 11.02 -20.32
C THR A 314 -5.32 10.27 -21.26
N LYS A 315 -4.05 10.70 -21.34
CA LYS A 315 -2.99 10.07 -22.15
C LYS A 315 -2.65 8.65 -21.69
N TYR A 316 -2.56 8.42 -20.38
CA TYR A 316 -2.06 7.16 -19.82
C TYR A 316 -3.14 6.12 -19.55
N LEU A 317 -4.41 6.50 -19.40
CA LEU A 317 -5.49 5.55 -19.10
C LEU A 317 -5.62 4.41 -20.14
N PRO A 318 -5.67 4.67 -21.47
CA PRO A 318 -5.74 3.58 -22.45
C PRO A 318 -4.52 2.65 -22.42
N GLN A 319 -3.34 3.20 -22.10
CA GLN A 319 -2.09 2.44 -21.99
C GLN A 319 -2.10 1.52 -20.77
N LEU A 320 -2.62 2.00 -19.63
CA LEU A 320 -2.80 1.19 -18.43
C LEU A 320 -3.81 0.05 -18.66
N GLY A 321 -4.94 0.33 -19.31
CA GLY A 321 -5.92 -0.70 -19.68
C GLY A 321 -5.35 -1.76 -20.63
N THR A 322 -4.59 -1.34 -21.65
CA THR A 322 -3.90 -2.24 -22.59
C THR A 322 -2.85 -3.08 -21.87
N ALA A 323 -2.02 -2.46 -21.03
CA ALA A 323 -0.98 -3.15 -20.28
C ALA A 323 -1.57 -4.17 -19.30
N TRP A 324 -2.66 -3.83 -18.62
CA TRP A 324 -3.38 -4.74 -17.72
C TRP A 324 -3.94 -5.95 -18.49
N THR A 325 -4.59 -5.72 -19.63
CA THR A 325 -5.17 -6.80 -20.46
C THR A 325 -4.10 -7.75 -20.98
N THR A 326 -2.98 -7.21 -21.46
CA THR A 326 -1.80 -7.99 -21.88
C THR A 326 -1.25 -8.81 -20.72
N GLN A 327 -1.09 -8.21 -19.53
CA GLN A 327 -0.59 -8.92 -18.35
C GLN A 327 -1.53 -10.04 -17.92
N LYS A 328 -2.84 -9.78 -17.89
CA LYS A 328 -3.85 -10.80 -17.54
C LYS A 328 -3.76 -12.01 -18.47
N THR A 329 -3.72 -11.78 -19.78
CA THR A 329 -3.60 -12.86 -20.78
C THR A 329 -2.28 -13.63 -20.62
N LEU A 330 -1.16 -12.92 -20.46
CA LEU A 330 0.16 -13.52 -20.31
C LEU A 330 0.24 -14.42 -19.08
N VAL A 331 -0.20 -13.92 -17.91
CA VAL A 331 -0.21 -14.68 -16.66
C VAL A 331 -1.15 -15.88 -16.79
N LYS A 332 -2.37 -15.70 -17.32
CA LYS A 332 -3.33 -16.80 -17.51
C LYS A 332 -2.75 -17.93 -18.36
N ASN A 333 -2.07 -17.58 -19.47
CA ASN A 333 -1.42 -18.56 -20.35
C ASN A 333 -0.27 -19.31 -19.68
N ARG A 334 0.46 -18.66 -18.76
CA ARG A 334 1.59 -19.27 -18.04
C ARG A 334 1.15 -20.22 -16.93
N VAL A 335 0.07 -19.90 -16.22
CA VAL A 335 -0.44 -20.73 -15.14
C VAL A 335 -1.25 -21.93 -15.65
N MET A 336 -1.84 -21.82 -16.84
CA MET A 336 -2.74 -22.83 -17.40
C MET A 336 -2.13 -24.24 -17.53
N PRO A 337 -0.88 -24.44 -18.02
CA PRO A 337 -0.28 -25.77 -18.06
C PRO A 337 -0.13 -26.40 -16.68
N PHE A 338 0.33 -25.63 -15.69
CA PHE A 338 0.47 -26.13 -14.32
C PHE A 338 -0.89 -26.49 -13.72
N GLN A 339 -1.89 -25.61 -13.86
CA GLN A 339 -3.26 -25.89 -13.38
C GLN A 339 -3.86 -27.13 -14.07
N THR A 340 -3.58 -27.35 -15.35
CA THR A 340 -4.07 -28.51 -16.11
C THR A 340 -3.48 -29.82 -15.59
N GLU A 341 -2.17 -29.87 -15.35
CA GLU A 341 -1.54 -31.07 -14.77
C GLU A 341 -1.94 -31.27 -13.32
N LEU A 342 -2.05 -30.20 -12.54
CA LEU A 342 -2.56 -30.27 -11.18
C LEU A 342 -3.99 -30.81 -11.14
N ALA A 343 -4.84 -30.42 -12.09
CA ALA A 343 -6.20 -30.92 -12.26
C ALA A 343 -6.29 -32.44 -12.49
N ARG A 344 -5.22 -33.09 -12.96
CA ARG A 344 -5.18 -34.55 -13.15
C ARG A 344 -4.80 -35.34 -11.90
N ILE A 345 -4.15 -34.72 -10.92
CA ILE A 345 -3.66 -35.39 -9.71
C ILE A 345 -4.74 -35.41 -8.61
N HIS A 346 -5.08 -36.58 -8.08
CA HIS A 346 -5.92 -36.74 -6.88
C HIS A 346 -5.05 -36.81 -5.63
N TYR A 347 -5.04 -35.73 -4.85
CA TYR A 347 -4.28 -35.69 -3.60
C TYR A 347 -4.72 -36.81 -2.65
N GLY A 348 -3.75 -37.62 -2.21
CA GLY A 348 -3.95 -38.74 -1.29
C GLY A 348 -4.24 -40.08 -1.95
N ASP A 349 -4.86 -40.10 -3.13
CA ASP A 349 -5.13 -41.34 -3.87
C ASP A 349 -3.97 -41.68 -4.82
N ASP A 350 -3.47 -40.66 -5.54
CA ASP A 350 -2.39 -40.81 -6.52
C ASP A 350 -0.99 -40.66 -5.90
N ILE A 351 -0.87 -39.89 -4.81
CA ILE A 351 0.40 -39.64 -4.10
C ILE A 351 0.47 -40.53 -2.86
N GLN A 352 0.79 -41.81 -3.08
CA GLN A 352 0.91 -42.81 -2.01
C GLN A 352 2.35 -42.92 -1.49
N ARG A 353 3.34 -42.66 -2.34
CA ARG A 353 4.74 -42.94 -2.03
C ARG A 353 5.34 -41.92 -1.07
N PRO A 354 6.10 -42.33 -0.04
CA PRO A 354 6.75 -41.41 0.88
C PRO A 354 7.59 -40.33 0.19
N GLU A 355 8.32 -40.69 -0.87
CA GLU A 355 9.11 -39.76 -1.67
C GLU A 355 8.25 -38.75 -2.45
N GLU A 356 7.02 -39.11 -2.85
CA GLU A 356 6.12 -38.19 -3.55
C GLU A 356 5.48 -37.17 -2.62
N LYS A 357 5.37 -37.49 -1.32
CA LYS A 357 4.84 -36.56 -0.31
C LYS A 357 5.69 -35.30 -0.18
N ASN A 358 6.99 -35.40 -0.49
CA ASN A 358 7.91 -34.26 -0.50
C ASN A 358 7.58 -33.24 -1.60
N PHE A 359 6.85 -33.63 -2.65
CA PHE A 359 6.46 -32.73 -3.74
C PHE A 359 5.18 -31.93 -3.45
N LEU A 360 4.40 -32.31 -2.43
CA LEU A 360 3.17 -31.59 -2.07
C LEU A 360 3.46 -30.13 -1.72
N SER A 361 4.60 -29.83 -1.09
CA SER A 361 5.02 -28.47 -0.77
C SER A 361 5.31 -27.65 -2.03
N ALA A 362 5.95 -28.24 -3.04
CA ALA A 362 6.24 -27.58 -4.31
C ALA A 362 4.96 -27.30 -5.10
N LEU A 363 4.03 -28.24 -5.15
CA LEU A 363 2.72 -28.06 -5.79
C LEU A 363 1.89 -26.98 -5.09
N ALA A 364 1.85 -26.99 -3.75
CA ALA A 364 1.19 -25.95 -2.96
C ALA A 364 1.86 -24.58 -3.17
N GLY A 365 3.19 -24.53 -3.24
CA GLY A 365 3.94 -23.31 -3.55
C GLY A 365 3.59 -22.75 -4.94
N GLY A 366 3.45 -23.63 -5.95
CA GLY A 366 2.95 -23.24 -7.26
C GLY A 366 1.55 -22.62 -7.22
N GLN A 367 0.63 -23.21 -6.46
CA GLN A 367 -0.72 -22.65 -6.29
C GLN A 367 -0.72 -21.30 -5.56
N GLN A 368 0.10 -21.15 -4.51
CA GLN A 368 0.28 -19.86 -3.82
C GLN A 368 0.81 -18.79 -4.77
N LEU A 369 1.76 -19.14 -5.64
CA LEU A 369 2.27 -18.23 -6.66
C LEU A 369 1.18 -17.80 -7.63
N MET A 370 0.33 -18.71 -8.11
CA MET A 370 -0.82 -18.38 -8.96
C MET A 370 -1.79 -17.40 -8.26
N VAL A 371 -2.12 -17.64 -6.99
CA VAL A 371 -2.99 -16.75 -6.20
C VAL A 371 -2.38 -15.35 -6.08
N GLY A 372 -1.07 -15.27 -5.78
CA GLY A 372 -0.35 -14.00 -5.73
C GLY A 372 -0.41 -13.21 -7.04
N GLN A 373 -0.36 -13.90 -8.19
CA GLN A 373 -0.50 -13.25 -9.49
C GLN A 373 -1.92 -12.70 -9.74
N VAL A 374 -2.97 -13.40 -9.30
CA VAL A 374 -4.35 -12.89 -9.35
C VAL A 374 -4.50 -11.65 -8.48
N GLN A 375 -3.96 -11.68 -7.25
CA GLN A 375 -3.97 -10.53 -6.33
C GLN A 375 -3.25 -9.32 -6.93
N GLN A 376 -2.10 -9.54 -7.58
CA GLN A 376 -1.36 -8.48 -8.27
C GLN A 376 -2.15 -7.86 -9.43
N LEU A 377 -2.82 -8.66 -10.26
CA LEU A 377 -3.68 -8.15 -11.32
C LEU A 377 -4.90 -7.37 -10.78
N ALA A 378 -5.46 -7.82 -9.65
CA ALA A 378 -6.54 -7.12 -8.98
C ALA A 378 -6.07 -5.77 -8.41
N SER A 379 -4.88 -5.71 -7.81
CA SER A 379 -4.32 -4.45 -7.30
C SER A 379 -4.02 -3.45 -8.42
N TYR A 380 -3.53 -3.91 -9.57
CA TYR A 380 -3.36 -3.06 -10.76
C TYR A 380 -4.68 -2.45 -11.25
N SER A 381 -5.74 -3.26 -11.34
CA SER A 381 -7.05 -2.74 -11.74
C SER A 381 -7.61 -1.77 -10.70
N SER A 382 -7.51 -2.11 -9.40
CA SER A 382 -7.94 -1.24 -8.29
C SER A 382 -7.22 0.11 -8.30
N ALA A 383 -5.91 0.13 -8.58
CA ALA A 383 -5.14 1.36 -8.65
C ALA A 383 -5.66 2.33 -9.74
N VAL A 384 -6.17 1.82 -10.86
CA VAL A 384 -6.77 2.67 -11.91
C VAL A 384 -8.08 3.32 -11.43
N TYR A 385 -8.84 2.68 -10.54
CA TYR A 385 -9.99 3.31 -9.90
C TYR A 385 -9.60 4.43 -8.94
N ASP A 386 -8.45 4.33 -8.28
CA ASP A 386 -7.93 5.42 -7.42
C ASP A 386 -7.52 6.63 -8.26
N LEU A 387 -6.89 6.39 -9.41
CA LEU A 387 -6.59 7.44 -10.39
C LEU A 387 -7.86 8.13 -10.90
N ASN A 388 -8.97 7.40 -11.04
CA ASN A 388 -10.26 8.01 -11.42
C ASN A 388 -10.76 9.01 -10.37
N GLN A 389 -10.62 8.70 -9.08
CA GLN A 389 -11.04 9.62 -8.03
C GLN A 389 -10.21 10.92 -8.08
N GLU A 390 -8.89 10.80 -8.21
CA GLU A 390 -8.03 11.97 -8.36
C GLU A 390 -8.37 12.78 -9.62
N TYR A 391 -8.64 12.10 -10.74
CA TYR A 391 -9.10 12.75 -11.97
C TYR A 391 -10.39 13.55 -11.75
N VAL A 392 -11.39 12.98 -11.07
CA VAL A 392 -12.68 13.65 -10.79
C VAL A 392 -12.49 14.88 -9.91
N ASP A 393 -11.64 14.78 -8.89
CA ASP A 393 -11.33 15.90 -7.99
C ASP A 393 -10.63 17.04 -8.75
N LEU A 394 -9.65 16.71 -9.59
CA LEU A 394 -8.97 17.67 -10.46
C LEU A 394 -9.90 18.27 -11.50
N LYS A 395 -10.81 17.47 -12.09
CA LYS A 395 -11.78 17.96 -13.06
C LYS A 395 -12.74 18.95 -12.41
N THR A 396 -13.21 18.64 -11.20
CA THR A 396 -14.03 19.54 -10.38
C THR A 396 -13.30 20.84 -10.08
N ALA A 397 -12.01 20.78 -9.72
CA ALA A 397 -11.19 21.96 -9.51
C ALA A 397 -10.97 22.78 -10.80
N TYR A 398 -10.75 22.12 -11.94
CA TYR A 398 -10.56 22.75 -13.24
C TYR A 398 -11.82 23.43 -13.80
N ASP A 399 -12.98 22.82 -13.55
CA ASP A 399 -14.29 23.30 -13.99
C ASP A 399 -14.84 24.42 -13.11
N ARG A 400 -14.31 24.59 -11.89
CA ARG A 400 -14.69 25.68 -11.00
C ARG A 400 -14.36 27.01 -11.68
N PRO A 401 -15.36 27.88 -11.95
CA PRO A 401 -15.10 29.14 -12.62
C PRO A 401 -14.25 30.06 -11.74
N PHE A 402 -13.47 30.93 -12.37
CA PHE A 402 -12.78 32.01 -11.66
C PHE A 402 -13.82 32.91 -10.99
N LYS A 403 -13.66 33.14 -9.69
CA LYS A 403 -14.37 34.15 -8.92
C LYS A 403 -13.33 34.99 -8.21
N CYS A 404 -13.30 36.29 -8.50
CA CYS A 404 -12.45 37.19 -7.75
C CYS A 404 -12.97 37.29 -6.32
N GLU A 405 -12.08 37.13 -5.35
CA GLU A 405 -12.33 37.48 -3.96
C GLU A 405 -12.24 39.01 -3.86
N GLU A 406 -13.40 39.64 -3.69
CA GLU A 406 -13.50 41.08 -3.52
C GLU A 406 -13.01 41.50 -2.12
N ALA A 407 -12.51 42.73 -1.98
CA ALA A 407 -12.10 43.25 -0.68
C ALA A 407 -13.34 43.43 0.23
N VAL A 408 -13.40 42.63 1.30
CA VAL A 408 -14.47 42.59 2.30
C VAL A 408 -13.95 43.29 3.56
N CYS A 409 -14.24 44.58 3.74
CA CYS A 409 -13.48 45.40 4.69
C CYS A 409 -14.25 46.54 5.37
N PHE A 410 -13.62 47.13 6.37
CA PHE A 410 -14.07 48.29 7.15
C PHE A 410 -13.12 49.49 7.00
N PRO A 411 -13.60 50.74 7.14
CA PRO A 411 -12.72 51.89 7.22
C PRO A 411 -11.86 51.87 8.50
N ALA A 412 -10.74 52.59 8.50
CA ALA A 412 -9.75 52.60 9.58
C ALA A 412 -10.28 52.89 10.99
N TYR A 413 -11.40 53.62 11.09
CA TYR A 413 -12.04 54.03 12.34
C TYR A 413 -13.08 53.03 12.88
N ALA A 414 -13.41 51.98 12.12
CA ALA A 414 -14.37 50.99 12.56
C ALA A 414 -13.93 50.34 13.88
N ARG A 415 -14.87 50.15 14.80
CA ARG A 415 -14.58 49.81 16.20
C ARG A 415 -14.79 48.32 16.44
N VAL A 416 -13.74 47.60 16.78
CA VAL A 416 -13.77 46.17 17.08
C VAL A 416 -13.96 45.97 18.58
N ALA A 417 -14.89 45.10 18.97
CA ALA A 417 -15.17 44.83 20.37
C ALA A 417 -14.12 43.87 20.98
N LEU A 418 -13.66 44.17 22.19
CA LEU A 418 -12.71 43.38 22.97
C LEU A 418 -13.42 42.67 24.13
N PRO A 419 -12.87 41.55 24.67
CA PRO A 419 -13.52 40.78 25.73
C PRO A 419 -13.86 41.55 27.00
N GLU A 420 -13.11 42.60 27.33
CA GLU A 420 -13.33 43.46 28.49
C GLU A 420 -14.43 44.53 28.28
N GLY A 421 -15.12 44.51 27.13
CA GLY A 421 -16.18 45.46 26.78
C GLY A 421 -15.68 46.80 26.25
N ARG A 422 -14.36 46.99 26.13
CA ARG A 422 -13.77 48.10 25.38
C ARG A 422 -13.90 47.85 23.88
N GLU A 423 -13.83 48.94 23.12
CA GLU A 423 -13.69 48.90 21.67
C GLU A 423 -12.38 49.56 21.23
N VAL A 424 -11.79 49.07 20.14
CA VAL A 424 -10.59 49.66 19.54
C VAL A 424 -10.77 49.83 18.04
N HIS A 425 -10.16 50.86 17.45
CA HIS A 425 -10.17 51.02 15.99
C HIS A 425 -9.50 49.82 15.32
N ILE A 426 -10.09 49.30 14.24
CA ILE A 426 -9.61 48.14 13.48
C ILE A 426 -8.17 48.33 12.99
N SER A 427 -7.80 49.57 12.62
CA SER A 427 -6.43 49.94 12.23
C SER A 427 -5.37 49.78 13.33
N LYS A 428 -5.79 49.65 14.59
CA LYS A 428 -4.92 49.42 15.76
C LYS A 428 -4.84 47.95 16.18
N VAL A 429 -5.72 47.10 15.67
CA VAL A 429 -5.68 45.65 15.91
C VAL A 429 -4.49 45.04 15.20
N ARG A 430 -3.88 44.01 15.79
CA ARG A 430 -2.74 43.25 15.25
C ARG A 430 -3.00 41.75 15.28
N PRO A 431 -2.37 40.95 14.40
CA PRO A 431 -2.36 39.50 14.55
C PRO A 431 -1.85 39.11 15.95
N GLY A 432 -2.56 38.18 16.59
CA GLY A 432 -2.30 37.76 17.97
C GLY A 432 -3.21 38.40 19.01
N ASP A 433 -3.79 39.57 18.73
CA ASP A 433 -4.77 40.22 19.61
C ASP A 433 -6.01 39.34 19.81
N VAL A 434 -6.71 39.57 20.93
CA VAL A 434 -7.96 38.87 21.26
C VAL A 434 -9.12 39.84 21.14
N VAL A 435 -10.12 39.47 20.35
CA VAL A 435 -11.35 40.23 20.11
C VAL A 435 -12.57 39.39 20.50
N LEU A 436 -13.76 39.96 20.48
CA LEU A 436 -14.99 39.20 20.65
C LEU A 436 -15.47 38.62 19.31
N GLY A 437 -15.62 37.30 19.28
CA GLY A 437 -16.32 36.52 18.26
C GLY A 437 -17.63 35.95 18.81
N TYR A 438 -18.25 35.07 18.04
CA TYR A 438 -19.52 34.42 18.31
C TYR A 438 -19.40 32.93 18.04
N ASP A 439 -19.84 32.14 19.02
CA ASP A 439 -19.98 30.69 18.88
C ASP A 439 -21.45 30.35 18.59
N ALA A 440 -21.71 29.92 17.36
CA ALA A 440 -23.04 29.56 16.89
C ALA A 440 -23.65 28.35 17.62
N LEU A 441 -22.83 27.48 18.23
CA LEU A 441 -23.33 26.34 19.00
C LEU A 441 -23.88 26.76 20.36
N THR A 442 -23.20 27.71 21.02
CA THR A 442 -23.59 28.16 22.36
C THR A 442 -24.45 29.43 22.34
N GLY A 443 -24.51 30.14 21.22
CA GLY A 443 -25.22 31.40 21.08
C GLY A 443 -24.59 32.54 21.88
N LYS A 444 -23.31 32.45 22.21
CA LYS A 444 -22.61 33.39 23.11
C LYS A 444 -21.48 34.12 22.39
N ALA A 445 -21.22 35.34 22.83
CA ALA A 445 -19.98 36.03 22.51
C ALA A 445 -18.82 35.30 23.20
N VAL A 446 -17.74 35.05 22.47
CA VAL A 446 -16.55 34.32 22.96
C VAL A 446 -15.29 35.06 22.55
N PRO A 447 -14.23 35.11 23.40
CA PRO A 447 -12.93 35.61 22.96
C PRO A 447 -12.39 34.77 21.80
N THR A 448 -11.87 35.41 20.76
CA THR A 448 -11.22 34.77 19.61
C THR A 448 -9.92 35.50 19.28
N ARG A 449 -8.89 34.76 18.87
CA ARG A 449 -7.64 35.37 18.41
C ARG A 449 -7.78 35.88 16.98
N VAL A 450 -7.14 37.01 16.69
CA VAL A 450 -6.90 37.52 15.33
C VAL A 450 -5.73 36.75 14.72
N VAL A 451 -5.97 35.99 13.65
CA VAL A 451 -4.94 35.21 12.97
C VAL A 451 -4.25 36.01 11.87
N ARG A 452 -4.96 36.96 11.25
CA ARG A 452 -4.45 37.81 10.15
C ARG A 452 -5.18 39.15 10.14
N LEU A 453 -4.48 40.20 9.71
CA LEU A 453 -5.03 41.53 9.44
C LEU A 453 -4.87 41.78 7.93
N ASP A 454 -5.97 41.95 7.23
CA ASP A 454 -5.98 42.28 5.81
C ASP A 454 -6.10 43.80 5.67
N ILE A 455 -5.21 44.41 4.88
CA ILE A 455 -5.19 45.85 4.62
C ILE A 455 -5.20 46.04 3.11
N HIS A 456 -6.18 46.79 2.63
CA HIS A 456 -6.32 47.15 1.22
C HIS A 456 -6.21 48.66 1.08
N ASP A 457 -5.19 49.11 0.35
CA ASP A 457 -4.81 50.50 0.14
C ASP A 457 -4.54 50.83 -1.34
N GLU A 458 -4.96 49.94 -2.25
CA GLU A 458 -4.65 50.05 -3.68
C GLU A 458 -5.57 51.05 -4.42
N GLN A 459 -6.77 51.29 -3.89
CA GLN A 459 -7.77 52.16 -4.50
C GLN A 459 -8.71 52.76 -3.45
N LYS A 460 -9.62 53.63 -3.88
CA LYS A 460 -10.73 54.07 -3.02
C LYS A 460 -11.83 53.02 -3.01
N TYR A 461 -12.21 52.54 -1.84
CA TYR A 461 -13.25 51.53 -1.66
C TYR A 461 -14.59 52.20 -1.37
N PRO A 462 -15.67 51.86 -2.11
CA PRO A 462 -17.01 52.32 -1.76
C PRO A 462 -17.41 51.78 -0.39
N LEU A 463 -18.15 52.58 0.36
CA LEU A 463 -18.68 52.21 1.67
C LEU A 463 -20.19 52.38 1.69
N VAL A 464 -20.85 51.52 2.45
CA VAL A 464 -22.25 51.66 2.86
C VAL A 464 -22.29 51.84 4.37
N GLN A 465 -23.27 52.60 4.85
CA GLN A 465 -23.59 52.76 6.26
C GLN A 465 -24.89 52.01 6.55
N LEU A 466 -24.83 51.13 7.54
CA LEU A 466 -25.96 50.39 8.06
C LEU A 466 -26.42 51.04 9.37
N THR A 467 -27.71 51.36 9.48
CA THR A 467 -28.33 51.82 10.73
C THR A 467 -29.13 50.66 11.32
N ILE A 468 -28.72 50.16 12.47
CA ILE A 468 -29.22 48.93 13.09
C ILE A 468 -29.90 49.26 14.43
N GLY A 469 -31.11 48.74 14.63
CA GLY A 469 -31.96 49.03 15.79
C GLY A 469 -32.88 50.24 15.59
N ALA A 470 -33.66 50.55 16.63
CA ALA A 470 -34.74 51.53 16.56
C ALA A 470 -34.20 52.98 16.52
N PRO A 471 -34.58 53.79 15.51
CA PRO A 471 -34.31 55.22 15.53
C PRO A 471 -35.00 55.91 16.71
N LEU A 472 -34.38 56.95 17.25
CA LEU A 472 -34.88 57.73 18.40
C LEU A 472 -36.33 58.20 18.23
N VAL A 473 -36.75 58.46 16.99
CA VAL A 473 -38.10 58.94 16.64
C VAL A 473 -39.20 57.93 17.02
N TYR A 474 -38.89 56.63 17.08
CA TYR A 474 -39.83 55.56 17.43
C TYR A 474 -39.73 55.11 18.90
N ALA A 475 -38.75 55.62 19.65
CA ALA A 475 -38.51 55.22 21.04
C ALA A 475 -39.70 55.52 21.99
N GLY A 476 -40.58 56.46 21.63
CA GLY A 476 -41.78 56.80 22.38
C GLY A 476 -43.01 55.93 22.09
N LEU A 477 -42.94 55.01 21.13
CA LEU A 477 -44.06 54.15 20.71
C LEU A 477 -43.95 52.71 21.22
N GLU A 478 -42.79 52.29 21.73
CA GLU A 478 -42.64 50.98 22.38
C GLU A 478 -43.28 51.02 23.78
N THR A 479 -44.45 50.40 23.89
CA THR A 479 -45.30 50.38 25.09
C THR A 479 -44.86 49.36 26.14
N ALA A 480 -43.69 48.72 25.99
CA ALA A 480 -43.19 47.74 26.96
C ALA A 480 -42.51 48.46 28.15
N PRO A 481 -43.12 48.50 29.34
CA PRO A 481 -42.53 49.19 30.49
C PRO A 481 -41.25 48.46 30.92
N GLY A 482 -40.13 49.20 30.98
CA GLY A 482 -38.90 48.73 31.65
C GLY A 482 -37.76 48.25 30.76
N ARG A 483 -37.84 48.34 29.42
CA ARG A 483 -36.63 48.18 28.58
C ARG A 483 -35.94 49.54 28.40
N PRO A 484 -34.68 49.71 28.84
CA PRO A 484 -33.94 50.93 28.57
C PRO A 484 -33.75 51.09 27.05
N TYR A 485 -34.02 52.28 26.54
CA TYR A 485 -33.80 52.61 25.13
C TYR A 485 -32.33 52.38 24.76
N LYS A 486 -32.09 51.56 23.73
CA LYS A 486 -30.77 51.34 23.14
C LYS A 486 -30.68 52.20 21.87
N PRO A 487 -29.75 53.17 21.78
CA PRO A 487 -29.62 53.98 20.58
C PRO A 487 -29.26 53.10 19.38
N ALA A 488 -29.74 53.49 18.20
CA ALA A 488 -29.37 52.85 16.95
C ALA A 488 -27.85 52.83 16.78
N THR A 489 -27.34 51.74 16.23
CA THR A 489 -25.93 51.53 15.93
C THR A 489 -25.68 51.83 14.47
N GLU A 490 -24.60 52.55 14.19
CA GLU A 490 -24.12 52.80 12.83
C GLU A 490 -22.90 51.94 12.54
N LEU A 491 -22.95 51.19 11.43
CA LEU A 491 -21.85 50.37 10.94
C LEU A 491 -21.49 50.78 9.50
N THR A 492 -20.29 51.29 9.30
CA THR A 492 -19.77 51.62 7.97
C THR A 492 -18.85 50.53 7.47
N VAL A 493 -19.11 50.01 6.27
CA VAL A 493 -18.42 48.83 5.73
C VAL A 493 -18.44 48.81 4.20
N THR A 494 -17.59 48.01 3.53
CA THR A 494 -17.70 47.81 2.07
C THR A 494 -19.02 47.09 1.71
N PRO A 495 -19.64 47.39 0.55
CA PRO A 495 -20.93 46.81 0.11
C PRO A 495 -21.01 45.28 0.23
N ASN A 496 -19.93 44.59 -0.10
CA ASN A 496 -19.85 43.13 -0.13
C ASN A 496 -19.57 42.47 1.23
N HIS A 497 -19.46 43.23 2.32
CA HIS A 497 -19.03 42.67 3.59
C HIS A 497 -20.13 41.83 4.25
N PRO A 498 -19.83 40.60 4.71
CA PRO A 498 -20.85 39.71 5.26
C PRO A 498 -21.25 40.15 6.67
N VAL A 499 -22.54 40.37 6.86
CA VAL A 499 -23.17 40.56 8.17
C VAL A 499 -23.90 39.27 8.54
N VAL A 500 -23.76 38.84 9.79
CA VAL A 500 -24.39 37.60 10.26
C VAL A 500 -25.82 37.89 10.70
N THR A 501 -26.80 37.24 10.06
CA THR A 501 -28.21 37.34 10.42
C THR A 501 -28.52 36.47 11.65
N ALA A 502 -29.67 36.70 12.29
CA ALA A 502 -30.11 35.92 13.44
C ALA A 502 -30.30 34.42 13.12
N GLU A 503 -30.58 34.09 11.86
CA GLU A 503 -30.71 32.73 11.33
C GLU A 503 -29.34 32.10 11.01
N GLY A 504 -28.24 32.82 11.25
CA GLY A 504 -26.88 32.38 10.99
C GLY A 504 -26.44 32.50 9.52
N GLN A 505 -27.21 33.18 8.67
CA GLN A 505 -26.80 33.47 7.29
C GLN A 505 -25.76 34.58 7.27
N GLN A 506 -24.88 34.58 6.28
CA GLN A 506 -23.95 35.68 6.02
C GLN A 506 -24.39 36.39 4.75
N LEU A 507 -25.08 37.53 4.90
CA LEU A 507 -25.55 38.34 3.78
C LEU A 507 -24.59 39.51 3.55
N ARG A 508 -24.39 39.92 2.30
CA ARG A 508 -23.61 41.13 2.00
C ARG A 508 -24.32 42.36 2.56
N ALA A 509 -23.56 43.36 2.99
CA ALA A 509 -24.11 44.61 3.49
C ALA A 509 -25.04 45.30 2.46
N ASP A 510 -24.75 45.16 1.16
CA ASP A 510 -25.57 45.66 0.04
C ASP A 510 -26.72 44.73 -0.38
N GLU A 511 -26.84 43.55 0.23
CA GLU A 511 -27.96 42.63 0.06
C GLU A 511 -28.93 42.65 1.25
N LEU A 512 -28.48 43.14 2.42
CA LEU A 512 -29.35 43.32 3.57
C LEU A 512 -30.49 44.30 3.25
N ARG A 513 -31.69 43.92 3.68
CA ARG A 513 -32.92 44.68 3.54
C ARG A 513 -33.36 45.23 4.89
N PRO A 514 -34.06 46.38 4.93
CA PRO A 514 -34.73 46.82 6.15
C PRO A 514 -35.61 45.71 6.72
N SER A 515 -35.60 45.56 8.04
CA SER A 515 -36.22 44.47 8.81
C SER A 515 -35.48 43.13 8.83
N ASP A 516 -34.38 42.94 8.08
CA ASP A 516 -33.57 41.73 8.23
C ASP A 516 -32.97 41.69 9.64
N ASN A 517 -33.11 40.54 10.32
CA ASN A 517 -32.65 40.36 11.68
C ASN A 517 -31.14 40.11 11.71
N VAL A 518 -30.41 40.90 12.49
CA VAL A 518 -28.95 40.79 12.67
C VAL A 518 -28.61 40.56 14.13
N LEU A 519 -27.42 39.98 14.36
CA LEU A 519 -26.90 39.76 15.70
C LEU A 519 -26.09 40.98 16.17
N GLN A 520 -26.43 41.48 17.36
CA GLN A 520 -25.80 42.64 17.97
C GLN A 520 -25.36 42.32 19.40
N LEU A 521 -24.25 42.89 19.83
CA LEU A 521 -23.79 42.87 21.21
C LEU A 521 -24.69 43.78 22.06
N GLY A 522 -25.25 43.20 23.10
CA GLY A 522 -26.05 43.83 24.15
C GLY A 522 -25.22 44.24 25.35
N SER A 523 -25.90 44.53 26.46
CA SER A 523 -25.24 44.79 27.73
C SER A 523 -24.48 43.55 28.24
N ALA A 524 -23.33 43.75 28.88
CA ALA A 524 -22.50 42.66 29.43
C ALA A 524 -22.10 41.57 28.42
N ALA A 525 -21.90 41.93 27.15
CA ALA A 525 -21.54 41.03 26.06
C ALA A 525 -22.59 39.93 25.75
N ALA A 526 -23.84 40.10 26.19
CA ALA A 526 -24.94 39.29 25.71
C ALA A 526 -25.11 39.48 24.18
N VAL A 527 -25.53 38.45 23.46
CA VAL A 527 -25.85 38.58 22.04
C VAL A 527 -27.36 38.68 21.90
N GLU A 528 -27.82 39.73 21.23
CA GLU A 528 -29.21 40.10 21.05
C GLU A 528 -29.55 40.10 19.56
N THR A 529 -30.80 39.83 19.23
CA THR A 529 -31.33 40.02 17.88
C THR A 529 -31.93 41.42 17.76
N THR A 530 -31.56 42.12 16.69
CA THR A 530 -32.11 43.41 16.29
C THR A 530 -32.33 43.40 14.78
N HIS A 531 -32.82 44.48 14.18
CA HIS A 531 -33.05 44.55 12.74
C HIS A 531 -32.27 45.70 12.09
N LEU A 532 -31.95 45.52 10.81
CA LEU A 532 -31.52 46.63 9.97
C LEU A 532 -32.69 47.60 9.77
N THR A 533 -32.47 48.88 10.03
CA THR A 533 -33.48 49.92 9.82
C THR A 533 -33.27 50.65 8.50
N ASP A 534 -32.02 51.00 8.19
CA ASP A 534 -31.68 51.76 7.00
C ASP A 534 -30.30 51.40 6.46
N ARG A 535 -30.11 51.64 5.16
CA ARG A 535 -28.84 51.46 4.45
C ARG A 535 -28.64 52.61 3.48
N GLN A 536 -27.50 53.30 3.62
CA GLN A 536 -27.16 54.45 2.78
C GLN A 536 -25.74 54.34 2.22
N ASP A 537 -25.48 55.04 1.12
CA ASP A 537 -24.11 55.22 0.61
C ASP A 537 -23.30 56.09 1.59
N ALA A 538 -22.09 55.65 1.93
CA ALA A 538 -21.21 56.29 2.92
C ALA A 538 -19.90 56.81 2.30
N GLY A 539 -19.90 57.08 1.00
CA GLY A 539 -18.75 57.60 0.27
C GLY A 539 -17.67 56.53 0.03
N THR A 540 -16.40 56.90 0.20
CA THR A 540 -15.27 56.00 -0.03
C THR A 540 -14.19 56.15 1.05
N ALA A 541 -13.41 55.08 1.28
CA ALA A 541 -12.19 55.13 2.08
C ALA A 541 -10.96 54.76 1.23
N PRO A 542 -9.81 55.45 1.40
CA PRO A 542 -8.58 55.12 0.68
C PRO A 542 -7.87 53.88 1.24
N ILE A 543 -8.15 53.50 2.50
CA ILE A 543 -7.58 52.32 3.15
C ILE A 543 -8.70 51.64 3.93
N VAL A 544 -8.85 50.34 3.73
CA VAL A 544 -9.83 49.50 4.43
C VAL A 544 -9.15 48.27 5.04
N TYR A 545 -9.75 47.73 6.10
CA TYR A 545 -9.18 46.69 6.96
C TYR A 545 -10.17 45.55 7.16
N ASN A 546 -9.69 44.31 7.24
CA ASN A 546 -10.47 43.15 7.67
C ASN A 546 -9.67 42.35 8.70
N LEU A 547 -10.35 41.69 9.63
CA LEU A 547 -9.71 40.75 10.54
C LEU A 547 -10.04 39.33 10.11
N ARG A 548 -9.07 38.42 10.17
CA ARG A 548 -9.33 36.97 10.19
C ARG A 548 -9.24 36.51 11.63
N THR A 549 -10.25 35.79 12.11
CA THR A 549 -10.30 35.28 13.48
C THR A 549 -10.45 33.76 13.48
N GLU A 550 -10.04 33.11 14.58
CA GLU A 550 -10.20 31.66 14.75
C GLU A 550 -11.66 31.21 14.64
N THR A 551 -12.61 32.01 15.11
CA THR A 551 -14.05 31.73 15.03
C THR A 551 -14.67 32.04 13.66
N GLY A 552 -13.94 32.68 12.74
CA GLY A 552 -14.47 33.05 11.44
C GLY A 552 -15.45 34.25 11.46
N ASN A 553 -15.55 34.95 12.59
CA ASN A 553 -16.45 36.08 12.80
C ASN A 553 -15.96 36.96 13.97
N TYR A 554 -16.45 38.20 14.05
CA TYR A 554 -16.15 39.14 15.14
C TYR A 554 -17.17 40.27 15.21
N PHE A 555 -17.16 41.05 16.30
CA PHE A 555 -18.06 42.19 16.48
C PHE A 555 -17.40 43.52 16.08
N VAL A 556 -18.07 44.28 15.20
CA VAL A 556 -17.67 45.64 14.78
C VAL A 556 -18.83 46.61 14.99
N GLY A 557 -18.59 47.69 15.72
CA GLY A 557 -19.65 48.61 16.18
C GLY A 557 -20.72 47.88 17.00
N GLY A 558 -20.36 46.76 17.64
CA GLY A 558 -21.32 45.88 18.31
C GLY A 558 -22.17 45.01 17.38
N VAL A 559 -21.93 44.93 16.07
CA VAL A 559 -22.67 44.06 15.14
C VAL A 559 -21.81 42.87 14.74
N LEU A 560 -22.39 41.67 14.67
CA LEU A 560 -21.67 40.47 14.28
C LEU A 560 -21.44 40.43 12.77
N VAL A 561 -20.17 40.35 12.38
CA VAL A 561 -19.74 40.30 10.98
C VAL A 561 -18.91 39.06 10.71
N GLY A 562 -18.93 38.57 9.47
CA GLY A 562 -18.12 37.44 9.04
C GLY A 562 -16.70 37.88 8.71
N SER A 563 -15.70 37.06 9.08
CA SER A 563 -14.30 37.33 8.76
C SER A 563 -13.87 36.73 7.41
N LYS A 564 -14.80 36.66 6.44
CA LYS A 564 -14.59 35.96 5.16
C LYS A 564 -13.64 36.66 4.22
#